data_AF-A0A1V2LMS8-F1
#
_entry.id   AF-A0A1V2LMS8-F1
#
_cell.length_a   1.000
_cell.length_b   1.000
_cell.length_c   1.000
_cell.angle_alpha   90.00
_cell.angle_beta   90.00
_cell.angle_gamma   90.00
#
_symmetry.space_group_name_H-M   'P 1'
#
loop_
_entity.id
_entity.type
_entity.pdbx_description
1 polymer ?
#
loop_
_entity_poly.entity_id
_entity_poly.type
_entity_poly.pdbx_seq_one_letter_code
_entity_poly.pdbx_strand_id
1 'polypeptide(L)'
;MENRDSNLQIKIIDAGKSSDSHSHQLQNYVVYLIQLGTVTVKRRYSEFEALRKCLKKEFPTLIIPPIPEKQSLKSNIAFTTTNSFGFASSALSNTEHNNSVVVPNKSSDGTRPSDSIPMANLVEYRKRMLAAFLNKIFKVERLAESRFFLNFLDPEVNFLDYVTNKENNPLYRTSIYRLSPSRPLENLENQLYLTLPIPSSADSHLFKELSEEEQFQKFVSFEAKFIKYELVLSNISKLNKHLMKHIGELSEEISDLGSSFSQLSLIQDSTYIENIGRLFERHKLLLSALNSSINIGFMDKLMELKHFSITCKGLMEYNRKKIIQYKLIEKDLYNTRSRYKRYEVEEIRIRKIDQKMENVLHKGDGGNHENDEIVDPPITDEELQTALYSKSYNKPIYGKIPGVSKLNNIILKYVSDPNPDETRRTKFYNLKLRLFQLERQYQITQQDLGLINSAVMSELEVFHNWFKEELRKLVLAYNKFFKEYFMKSRDSWIETNSD
;
A
#
# COMPACT_ATOMS: atom_id res chain seq x y z
N MET A 1 -7.02 5.94 -22.52
CA MET A 1 -5.58 5.66 -22.64
C MET A 1 -5.16 6.16 -24.01
N GLU A 2 -4.77 7.44 -24.13
CA GLU A 2 -4.15 7.97 -25.35
C GLU A 2 -2.64 7.68 -25.30
N ASN A 3 -2.11 7.20 -26.43
CA ASN A 3 -0.75 6.69 -26.57
C ASN A 3 0.28 7.83 -26.54
N ARG A 4 1.02 7.97 -25.44
CA ARG A 4 2.37 8.55 -25.48
C ARG A 4 3.26 7.63 -26.32
N ASP A 5 4.16 8.23 -27.12
CA ASP A 5 5.01 7.60 -28.13
C ASP A 5 5.32 6.12 -27.89
N SER A 6 4.68 5.27 -28.70
CA SER A 6 4.73 3.81 -28.66
C SER A 6 6.14 3.21 -28.74
N ASN A 7 7.16 4.02 -29.06
CA ASN A 7 8.54 3.60 -29.28
C ASN A 7 9.48 3.87 -28.09
N LEU A 8 9.10 4.69 -27.10
CA LEU A 8 9.95 4.96 -25.94
C LEU A 8 9.63 3.99 -24.80
N GLN A 9 10.53 3.03 -24.56
CA GLN A 9 10.40 2.03 -23.50
C GLN A 9 11.51 2.20 -22.45
N ILE A 10 11.13 2.18 -21.17
CA ILE A 10 12.08 2.17 -20.06
C ILE A 10 12.63 0.76 -19.89
N LYS A 11 13.96 0.60 -19.89
CA LYS A 11 14.63 -0.70 -19.69
C LYS A 11 15.49 -0.66 -18.45
N ILE A 12 15.61 -1.79 -17.75
CA ILE A 12 16.60 -1.96 -16.67
C ILE A 12 17.67 -2.89 -17.20
N ILE A 13 18.76 -2.31 -17.71
CA ILE A 13 19.80 -3.05 -18.44
C ILE A 13 20.60 -3.92 -17.47
N ASP A 14 20.96 -3.37 -16.31
CA ASP A 14 21.90 -4.00 -15.39
C ASP A 14 21.46 -3.86 -13.92
N ALA A 15 22.01 -4.73 -13.07
CA ALA A 15 21.85 -4.66 -11.62
C ALA A 15 23.15 -5.10 -10.91
N GLY A 16 23.80 -4.17 -10.21
CA GLY A 16 25.07 -4.40 -9.51
C GLY A 16 24.91 -4.34 -8.00
N LYS A 17 25.74 -5.11 -7.27
CA LYS A 17 25.87 -4.96 -5.81
C LYS A 17 26.75 -3.75 -5.51
N SER A 18 26.33 -2.93 -4.57
CA SER A 18 27.10 -1.79 -4.05
C SER A 18 27.04 -1.78 -2.52
N SER A 19 28.02 -1.15 -1.89
CA SER A 19 28.12 -1.00 -0.43
C SER A 19 28.32 0.46 -0.08
N ASP A 20 27.52 0.98 0.85
CA ASP A 20 27.78 2.30 1.43
C ASP A 20 28.73 2.17 2.64
N SER A 21 29.78 2.98 2.67
CA SER A 21 30.72 3.07 3.79
C SER A 21 30.27 4.08 4.85
N HIS A 22 29.13 4.76 4.66
CA HIS A 22 28.72 5.93 5.45
C HIS A 22 28.13 5.65 6.83
N SER A 23 28.05 4.39 7.27
CA SER A 23 27.66 4.03 8.64
C SER A 23 28.51 2.88 9.14
N HIS A 24 28.73 2.76 10.45
CA HIS A 24 29.48 1.67 11.09
C HIS A 24 28.96 0.24 10.78
N GLN A 25 27.93 0.09 9.94
CA GLN A 25 27.53 -1.14 9.27
C GLN A 25 27.62 -0.99 7.75
N LEU A 26 28.44 -1.82 7.10
CA LEU A 26 28.41 -2.05 5.66
C LEU A 26 27.02 -2.58 5.27
N GLN A 27 26.18 -1.72 4.69
CA GLN A 27 24.92 -2.16 4.12
C GLN A 27 25.09 -2.40 2.62
N ASN A 28 25.09 -3.66 2.23
CA ASN A 28 25.09 -4.07 0.83
C ASN A 28 23.69 -3.88 0.23
N TYR A 29 23.60 -3.21 -0.91
CA TYR A 29 22.35 -3.04 -1.65
C TYR A 29 22.56 -3.27 -3.15
N VAL A 30 21.46 -3.51 -3.87
CA VAL A 30 21.47 -3.68 -5.32
C VAL A 30 21.05 -2.37 -5.97
N VAL A 31 21.87 -1.90 -6.91
CA VAL A 31 21.64 -0.73 -7.76
C VAL A 31 21.23 -1.20 -9.14
N TYR A 32 20.13 -0.67 -9.65
CA TYR A 32 19.58 -0.94 -10.96
C TYR A 32 19.94 0.19 -11.92
N LEU A 33 20.46 -0.17 -13.10
CA LEU A 33 20.75 0.77 -14.18
C LEU A 33 19.52 0.86 -15.10
N ILE A 34 18.81 1.98 -15.01
CA ILE A 34 17.62 2.31 -15.78
C ILE A 34 18.04 3.08 -17.02
N GLN A 35 17.48 2.74 -18.18
CA GLN A 35 17.69 3.43 -19.44
C GLN A 35 16.35 3.87 -20.04
N LEU A 36 16.29 5.13 -20.45
CA LEU A 36 15.21 5.70 -21.25
C LEU A 36 15.84 6.45 -22.43
N GLY A 37 15.75 5.89 -23.63
CA GLY A 37 16.43 6.43 -24.81
C GLY A 37 17.94 6.50 -24.60
N THR A 38 18.49 7.72 -24.63
CA THR A 38 19.92 8.01 -24.40
C THR A 38 20.26 8.26 -22.93
N VAL A 39 19.27 8.46 -22.07
CA VAL A 39 19.47 8.81 -20.66
C VAL A 39 19.58 7.53 -19.83
N THR A 40 20.58 7.48 -18.95
CA THR A 40 20.77 6.37 -18.00
C THR A 40 20.83 6.87 -16.56
N VAL A 41 20.10 6.21 -15.66
CA VAL A 41 20.02 6.57 -14.24
C VAL A 41 20.23 5.33 -13.37
N LYS A 42 20.92 5.51 -12.25
CA LYS A 42 21.14 4.47 -11.25
C LYS A 42 20.18 4.66 -10.08
N ARG A 43 19.38 3.65 -9.76
CA ARG A 43 18.48 3.67 -8.60
C ARG A 43 18.54 2.38 -7.80
N ARG A 44 18.44 2.46 -6.48
CA ARG A 44 18.34 1.30 -5.57
C ARG A 44 16.89 0.95 -5.27
N TYR A 45 16.64 -0.29 -4.84
CA TYR A 45 15.28 -0.78 -4.56
C TYR A 45 14.46 0.12 -3.61
N SER A 46 15.09 0.68 -2.56
CA SER A 46 14.39 1.58 -1.62
C SER A 46 13.93 2.89 -2.24
N GLU A 47 14.55 3.35 -3.33
CA GLU A 47 14.09 4.51 -4.09
C GLU A 47 12.81 4.20 -4.87
N PHE A 48 12.68 2.97 -5.41
CA PHE A 48 11.42 2.51 -5.99
C PHE A 48 10.29 2.42 -4.95
N GLU A 49 10.61 1.98 -3.72
CA GLU A 49 9.65 2.00 -2.60
C GLU A 49 9.20 3.43 -2.29
N ALA A 50 10.14 4.37 -2.23
CA ALA A 50 9.87 5.78 -1.98
C ALA A 50 9.03 6.41 -3.11
N LEU A 51 9.38 6.15 -4.38
CA LEU A 51 8.63 6.61 -5.55
C LEU A 51 7.20 6.10 -5.50
N ARG A 52 7.01 4.79 -5.33
CA ARG A 52 5.67 4.19 -5.25
C ARG A 52 4.85 4.78 -4.10
N LYS A 53 5.49 5.02 -2.95
CA LYS A 53 4.82 5.63 -1.80
C LYS A 53 4.41 7.08 -2.08
N CYS A 54 5.24 7.86 -2.77
CA CYS A 54 4.88 9.22 -3.18
C CYS A 54 3.71 9.21 -4.16
N LEU A 55 3.77 8.39 -5.22
CA LEU A 55 2.70 8.27 -6.21
C LEU A 55 1.38 7.82 -5.60
N LYS A 56 1.39 6.90 -4.62
CA LYS A 56 0.19 6.49 -3.89
C LYS A 56 -0.47 7.62 -3.10
N LYS A 57 0.31 8.60 -2.65
CA LYS A 57 -0.19 9.74 -1.88
C LYS A 57 -0.58 10.90 -2.78
N GLU A 58 0.15 11.09 -3.88
CA GLU A 58 -0.15 12.09 -4.91
C GLU A 58 -1.42 11.73 -5.68
N PHE A 59 -1.67 10.44 -5.92
CA PHE A 59 -2.83 9.93 -6.65
C PHE A 59 -3.57 8.86 -5.84
N PRO A 60 -4.28 9.25 -4.77
CA PRO A 60 -4.89 8.31 -3.82
C PRO A 60 -6.06 7.51 -4.40
N THR A 61 -6.66 7.97 -5.51
CA THR A 61 -7.79 7.31 -6.17
C THR A 61 -7.39 6.39 -7.32
N LEU A 62 -6.10 6.33 -7.69
CA LEU A 62 -5.60 5.53 -8.82
C LEU A 62 -4.93 4.24 -8.35
N ILE A 63 -4.99 3.19 -9.19
CA ILE A 63 -4.30 1.93 -8.91
C ILE A 63 -2.83 2.06 -9.33
N ILE A 64 -1.98 2.38 -8.36
CA ILE A 64 -0.53 2.48 -8.59
C ILE A 64 0.08 1.07 -8.74
N PRO A 65 0.78 0.78 -9.86
CA PRO A 65 1.37 -0.53 -10.11
C PRO A 65 2.19 -1.08 -8.92
N PRO A 66 2.12 -2.39 -8.64
CA PRO A 66 2.88 -2.99 -7.55
C PRO A 66 4.37 -3.07 -7.91
N ILE A 67 5.19 -3.11 -6.86
CA ILE A 67 6.62 -3.46 -6.95
C ILE A 67 6.81 -4.81 -6.25
N PRO A 68 7.81 -5.61 -6.66
CA PRO A 68 8.04 -6.95 -6.09
C PRO A 68 8.40 -6.82 -4.61
N GLU A 69 7.90 -7.71 -3.74
CA GLU A 69 8.12 -7.60 -2.29
C GLU A 69 9.59 -7.53 -1.87
N LYS A 70 9.83 -6.82 -0.75
CA LYS A 70 11.13 -6.74 -0.09
C LYS A 70 11.42 -8.05 0.65
N GLN A 71 11.76 -9.09 -0.11
CA GLN A 71 12.46 -10.25 0.42
C GLN A 71 13.76 -9.74 1.05
N SER A 72 13.87 -9.85 2.37
CA SER A 72 15.05 -9.40 3.12
C SER A 72 16.25 -10.21 2.65
N LEU A 73 17.37 -9.55 2.33
CA LEU A 73 18.61 -10.27 2.00
C LEU A 73 19.11 -11.12 3.19
N LYS A 74 18.61 -10.88 4.41
CA LYS A 74 18.88 -11.67 5.62
C LYS A 74 17.94 -12.87 5.79
N SER A 75 16.82 -12.97 5.08
CA SER A 75 15.88 -14.10 5.20
C SER A 75 16.28 -15.33 4.38
N ASN A 76 17.52 -15.40 3.90
CA ASN A 76 18.13 -16.67 3.49
C ASN A 76 18.45 -17.58 4.70
N ILE A 77 18.25 -17.07 5.92
CA ILE A 77 18.32 -17.80 7.18
C ILE A 77 17.02 -17.45 7.93
N ALA A 78 16.09 -18.39 7.99
CA ALA A 78 14.76 -18.31 8.62
C ALA A 78 13.66 -17.48 7.89
N PHE A 79 12.72 -18.23 7.28
CA PHE A 79 11.25 -18.06 7.25
C PHE A 79 10.60 -16.67 7.08
N THR A 80 9.66 -16.58 6.12
CA THR A 80 8.25 -16.10 6.24
C THR A 80 7.74 -15.66 4.84
N THR A 81 6.49 -15.86 4.41
CA THR A 81 5.23 -15.72 5.15
C THR A 81 4.15 -16.77 4.79
N THR A 82 3.92 -17.70 5.71
CA THR A 82 2.61 -18.32 5.99
C THR A 82 1.91 -17.70 7.21
N ASN A 83 2.41 -16.61 7.80
CA ASN A 83 1.78 -15.95 8.97
C ASN A 83 1.30 -14.51 8.69
N SER A 84 0.35 -14.36 7.76
CA SER A 84 -0.51 -13.17 7.68
C SER A 84 -1.91 -13.53 7.16
N PHE A 85 -2.58 -14.46 7.84
CA PHE A 85 -4.02 -14.66 7.69
C PHE A 85 -4.63 -14.93 9.06
N GLY A 86 -4.98 -13.85 9.75
CA GLY A 86 -5.88 -13.93 10.89
C GLY A 86 -7.28 -14.25 10.38
N PHE A 87 -7.69 -15.50 10.49
CA PHE A 87 -9.09 -15.88 10.51
C PHE A 87 -9.46 -16.20 11.95
N ALA A 88 -10.45 -15.47 12.46
CA ALA A 88 -11.21 -15.87 13.62
C ALA A 88 -11.96 -17.17 13.27
N SER A 89 -11.58 -18.27 13.91
CA SER A 89 -12.42 -19.45 14.02
C SER A 89 -12.78 -19.63 15.49
N SER A 90 -13.99 -19.23 15.81
CA SER A 90 -14.67 -19.54 17.06
C SER A 90 -14.95 -21.05 17.18
N ALA A 91 -14.73 -21.55 18.39
CA ALA A 91 -15.38 -22.71 19.02
C ALA A 91 -15.14 -24.12 18.42
N LEU A 92 -14.33 -24.93 19.11
CA LEU A 92 -14.87 -25.98 20.01
C LEU A 92 -13.77 -26.53 20.93
N SER A 93 -14.23 -26.92 22.11
CA SER A 93 -13.55 -27.43 23.30
C SER A 93 -13.14 -28.91 23.21
N ASN A 94 -12.03 -29.31 23.84
CA ASN A 94 -12.02 -30.08 25.11
C ASN A 94 -10.66 -30.76 25.41
N THR A 95 -10.19 -30.49 26.64
CA THR A 95 -9.58 -31.38 27.66
C THR A 95 -8.47 -32.40 27.33
N GLU A 96 -7.34 -32.17 27.99
CA GLU A 96 -6.63 -33.06 28.93
C GLU A 96 -5.61 -34.14 28.47
N HIS A 97 -4.46 -34.05 29.17
CA HIS A 97 -3.57 -35.11 29.68
C HIS A 97 -2.31 -35.55 28.90
N ASN A 98 -1.17 -35.19 29.51
CA ASN A 98 0.06 -35.96 29.79
C ASN A 98 0.35 -37.22 28.94
N ASN A 99 1.51 -37.27 28.28
CA ASN A 99 2.62 -38.10 28.74
C ASN A 99 3.92 -37.94 27.92
N SER A 100 5.01 -38.09 28.67
CA SER A 100 6.41 -38.23 28.26
C SER A 100 6.69 -39.39 27.31
N VAL A 101 7.54 -39.19 26.29
CA VAL A 101 8.53 -40.19 25.86
C VAL A 101 9.79 -39.47 25.33
N VAL A 102 10.91 -39.75 26.00
CA VAL A 102 12.30 -39.50 25.58
C VAL A 102 12.79 -40.74 24.84
N VAL A 103 13.35 -40.65 23.63
CA VAL A 103 14.59 -41.34 23.13
C VAL A 103 14.98 -40.77 21.73
N PRO A 104 16.18 -41.01 21.15
CA PRO A 104 17.38 -40.19 21.25
C PRO A 104 17.87 -39.59 19.91
N ASN A 105 18.87 -38.71 20.02
CA ASN A 105 19.69 -38.18 18.94
C ASN A 105 20.21 -39.25 17.97
N LYS A 106 19.95 -39.06 16.67
CA LYS A 106 20.67 -39.72 15.59
C LYS A 106 21.30 -38.64 14.70
N SER A 107 22.61 -38.52 14.82
CA SER A 107 23.48 -37.81 13.89
C SER A 107 23.44 -38.53 12.53
N SER A 108 22.97 -37.83 11.50
CA SER A 108 23.25 -38.20 10.12
C SER A 108 23.34 -36.93 9.29
N ASP A 109 24.58 -36.70 8.86
CA ASP A 109 24.99 -35.88 7.75
C ASP A 109 24.00 -36.02 6.58
N GLY A 110 23.56 -34.88 6.05
CA GLY A 110 22.41 -34.82 5.17
C GLY A 110 22.19 -33.40 4.70
N THR A 111 23.10 -32.94 3.84
CA THR A 111 22.97 -31.71 3.06
C THR A 111 21.70 -31.80 2.20
N ARG A 112 20.56 -31.39 2.76
CA ARG A 112 19.33 -31.19 1.98
C ARG A 112 19.60 -30.04 1.01
N PRO A 113 19.37 -30.22 -0.31
CA PRO A 113 19.51 -29.11 -1.23
C PRO A 113 18.49 -28.04 -0.84
N SER A 114 19.01 -26.87 -0.48
CA SER A 114 18.19 -25.71 -0.14
C SER A 114 17.33 -25.35 -1.34
N ASP A 115 16.00 -25.44 -1.21
CA ASP A 115 15.00 -24.89 -2.14
C ASP A 115 15.03 -23.33 -2.13
N SER A 116 16.23 -22.74 -2.17
CA SER A 116 16.44 -21.31 -2.32
C SER A 116 16.47 -20.97 -3.80
N ILE A 117 15.63 -20.04 -4.24
CA ILE A 117 15.82 -19.38 -5.54
C ILE A 117 17.18 -18.68 -5.46
N PRO A 118 18.17 -19.01 -6.30
CA PRO A 118 19.47 -18.36 -6.29
C PRO A 118 19.32 -16.84 -6.30
N MET A 119 20.15 -16.11 -5.55
CA MET A 119 20.10 -14.64 -5.47
C MET A 119 20.12 -13.96 -6.85
N ALA A 120 20.78 -14.57 -7.84
CA ALA A 120 20.76 -14.14 -9.24
C ALA A 120 19.32 -14.11 -9.81
N ASN A 121 18.55 -15.17 -9.61
CA ASN A 121 17.17 -15.30 -10.08
C ASN A 121 16.24 -14.28 -9.39
N LEU A 122 16.49 -13.93 -8.13
CA LEU A 122 15.73 -12.89 -7.42
C LEU A 122 16.03 -11.48 -7.97
N VAL A 123 17.29 -11.16 -8.22
CA VAL A 123 17.68 -9.86 -8.80
C VAL A 123 17.10 -9.72 -10.21
N GLU A 124 17.16 -10.77 -11.01
CA GLU A 124 16.63 -10.76 -12.37
C GLU A 124 15.09 -10.64 -12.40
N TYR A 125 14.40 -11.39 -11.53
CA TYR A 125 12.97 -11.21 -11.30
C TYR A 125 12.63 -9.76 -10.91
N ARG A 126 13.40 -9.17 -9.98
CA ARG A 126 13.22 -7.76 -9.59
C ARG A 126 13.45 -6.81 -10.75
N LYS A 127 14.50 -7.00 -11.58
CA LYS A 127 14.73 -6.18 -12.78
C LYS A 127 13.50 -6.19 -13.69
N ARG A 128 12.94 -7.37 -13.99
CA ARG A 128 11.77 -7.50 -14.87
C ARG A 128 10.53 -6.83 -14.28
N MET A 129 10.25 -7.03 -12.99
CA MET A 129 9.09 -6.42 -12.32
C MET A 129 9.23 -4.90 -12.13
N LEU A 130 10.42 -4.40 -11.81
CA LEU A 130 10.67 -2.96 -11.69
C LEU A 130 10.60 -2.27 -13.05
N ALA A 131 11.10 -2.90 -14.12
CA ALA A 131 10.94 -2.40 -15.48
C ALA A 131 9.46 -2.35 -15.88
N ALA A 132 8.68 -3.40 -15.58
CA ALA A 132 7.24 -3.42 -15.82
C ALA A 132 6.51 -2.30 -15.04
N PHE A 133 6.89 -2.08 -13.77
CA PHE A 133 6.38 -0.99 -12.94
C PHE A 133 6.60 0.38 -13.59
N LEU A 134 7.84 0.70 -13.99
CA LEU A 134 8.17 1.99 -14.62
C LEU A 134 7.43 2.19 -15.94
N ASN A 135 7.38 1.17 -16.80
CA ASN A 135 6.67 1.26 -18.08
C ASN A 135 5.16 1.43 -17.90
N LYS A 136 4.56 0.85 -16.85
CA LYS A 136 3.14 1.05 -16.55
C LYS A 136 2.85 2.46 -16.05
N ILE A 137 3.73 3.03 -15.23
CA ILE A 137 3.65 4.45 -14.84
C ILE A 137 3.76 5.33 -16.08
N PHE A 138 4.74 5.07 -16.94
CA PHE A 138 4.98 5.85 -18.17
C PHE A 138 3.77 5.86 -19.13
N LYS A 139 2.99 4.77 -19.17
CA LYS A 139 1.77 4.67 -19.98
C LYS A 139 0.58 5.49 -19.46
N VAL A 140 0.57 5.83 -18.18
CA VAL A 140 -0.52 6.62 -17.58
C VAL A 140 -0.05 8.07 -17.52
N GLU A 141 -0.60 8.92 -18.38
CA GLU A 141 -0.21 10.32 -18.55
C GLU A 141 -0.05 11.07 -17.21
N ARG A 142 -1.09 11.04 -16.37
CA ARG A 142 -1.06 11.69 -15.04
C ARG A 142 0.08 11.21 -14.15
N LEU A 143 0.44 9.92 -14.20
CA LEU A 143 1.54 9.39 -13.39
C LEU A 143 2.90 9.71 -14.01
N ALA A 144 2.98 9.73 -15.34
CA ALA A 144 4.17 10.04 -16.09
C ALA A 144 4.58 11.52 -15.99
N GLU A 145 3.62 12.42 -15.73
CA GLU A 145 3.84 13.85 -15.49
C GLU A 145 4.15 14.19 -14.02
N SER A 146 4.07 13.21 -13.12
CA SER A 146 4.39 13.41 -11.71
C SER A 146 5.82 13.93 -11.56
N ARG A 147 5.96 14.99 -10.75
CA ARG A 147 7.28 15.54 -10.38
C ARG A 147 8.17 14.47 -9.74
N PHE A 148 7.60 13.52 -8.99
CA PHE A 148 8.38 12.42 -8.41
C PHE A 148 8.88 11.45 -9.47
N PHE A 149 8.07 11.14 -10.49
CA PHE A 149 8.47 10.21 -11.54
C PHE A 149 9.55 10.82 -12.46
N LEU A 150 9.39 12.10 -12.84
CA LEU A 150 10.37 12.80 -13.66
C LEU A 150 11.73 12.92 -12.94
N ASN A 151 11.75 13.38 -11.69
CA ASN A 151 12.99 13.46 -10.90
C ASN A 151 13.59 12.07 -10.57
N PHE A 152 12.75 11.02 -10.52
CA PHE A 152 13.28 9.66 -10.38
C PHE A 152 14.09 9.22 -11.60
N LEU A 153 13.74 9.71 -12.80
CA LEU A 153 14.44 9.45 -14.05
C LEU A 153 15.52 10.48 -14.39
N ASP A 154 15.80 11.42 -13.49
CA ASP A 154 16.85 12.43 -13.66
C ASP A 154 18.20 11.91 -13.12
N PRO A 155 19.27 11.81 -13.94
CA PRO A 155 20.60 11.39 -13.51
C PRO A 155 21.23 12.28 -12.43
N GLU A 156 20.91 13.57 -12.41
CA GLU A 156 21.57 14.57 -11.56
C GLU A 156 20.98 14.62 -10.15
N VAL A 157 19.78 14.07 -9.97
CA VAL A 157 19.04 14.14 -8.71
C VAL A 157 19.31 12.91 -7.85
N ASN A 158 19.77 13.12 -6.61
CA ASN A 158 19.64 12.12 -5.56
C ASN A 158 18.17 12.04 -5.11
N PHE A 159 17.49 10.97 -5.50
CA PHE A 159 16.04 10.88 -5.36
C PHE A 159 15.57 10.87 -3.89
N LEU A 160 16.33 10.27 -2.98
CA LEU A 160 15.94 10.24 -1.56
C LEU A 160 16.11 11.61 -0.90
N ASP A 161 17.14 12.35 -1.27
CA ASP A 161 17.34 13.72 -0.78
C ASP A 161 16.23 14.63 -1.33
N TYR A 162 15.87 14.46 -2.61
CA TYR A 162 14.73 15.15 -3.21
C TYR A 162 13.40 14.87 -2.48
N VAL A 163 13.14 13.61 -2.12
CA VAL A 163 11.93 13.22 -1.37
C VAL A 163 11.95 13.74 0.07
N THR A 164 13.13 13.87 0.69
CA THR A 164 13.26 14.34 2.09
C THR A 164 13.44 15.85 2.21
N ASN A 165 13.54 16.58 1.10
CA ASN A 165 13.56 18.04 1.08
C ASN A 165 12.29 18.66 1.72
N LYS A 166 12.40 19.88 2.25
CA LYS A 166 11.34 20.60 2.98
C LYS A 166 10.01 20.65 2.23
N GLU A 167 10.03 20.79 0.90
CA GLU A 167 8.82 20.88 0.07
C GLU A 167 8.11 19.53 -0.07
N ASN A 168 8.86 18.43 -0.21
CA ASN A 168 8.32 17.10 -0.53
C ASN A 168 8.10 16.21 0.70
N ASN A 169 8.88 16.43 1.76
CA ASN A 169 8.83 15.65 2.99
C ASN A 169 7.45 15.65 3.67
N PRO A 170 6.67 16.76 3.68
CA PRO A 170 5.30 16.75 4.19
C PRO A 170 4.42 15.72 3.48
N LEU A 171 4.45 15.64 2.15
CA LEU A 171 3.75 14.59 1.41
C LEU A 171 4.26 13.19 1.81
N TYR A 172 5.57 13.01 1.87
CA TYR A 172 6.18 11.71 2.16
C TYR A 172 5.91 11.18 3.58
N ARG A 173 5.77 12.05 4.58
CA ARG A 173 5.54 11.67 5.99
C ARG A 173 4.07 11.67 6.41
N THR A 174 3.26 12.55 5.85
CA THR A 174 1.86 12.73 6.27
C THR A 174 1.00 11.51 5.91
N SER A 175 0.03 11.19 6.75
CA SER A 175 -0.92 10.12 6.44
C SER A 175 -1.75 10.48 5.21
N ILE A 176 -2.02 9.51 4.33
CA ILE A 176 -2.87 9.72 3.13
C ILE A 176 -4.26 10.27 3.48
N TYR A 177 -4.76 9.97 4.69
CA TYR A 177 -6.06 10.45 5.17
C TYR A 177 -6.06 11.92 5.60
N ARG A 178 -4.89 12.56 5.66
CA ARG A 178 -4.70 13.98 6.00
C ARG A 178 -4.22 14.80 4.81
N LEU A 179 -4.33 14.25 3.61
CA LEU A 179 -4.02 14.92 2.36
C LEU A 179 -5.31 15.18 1.59
N SER A 180 -5.32 16.24 0.81
CA SER A 180 -6.39 16.49 -0.17
C SER A 180 -6.39 15.38 -1.22
N PRO A 181 -7.55 14.82 -1.62
CA PRO A 181 -7.59 13.72 -2.59
C PRO A 181 -7.26 14.13 -4.03
N SER A 182 -7.53 15.38 -4.41
CA SER A 182 -7.41 15.89 -5.77
C SER A 182 -6.08 16.60 -6.02
N ARG A 183 -5.62 17.39 -5.04
CA ARG A 183 -4.34 18.13 -5.11
C ARG A 183 -3.54 18.04 -3.81
N PRO A 184 -2.93 16.87 -3.53
CA PRO A 184 -2.13 16.68 -2.31
C PRO A 184 -0.93 17.62 -2.17
N LEU A 185 -0.30 18.00 -3.29
CA LEU A 185 0.90 18.85 -3.29
C LEU A 185 0.60 20.33 -3.01
N GLU A 186 -0.53 20.83 -3.51
CA GLU A 186 -0.93 22.24 -3.31
C GLU A 186 -1.48 22.49 -1.91
N ASN A 187 -2.09 21.46 -1.29
CA ASN A 187 -2.75 21.57 0.00
C ASN A 187 -1.89 21.14 1.20
N LEU A 188 -0.56 21.08 1.05
CA LEU A 188 0.34 20.68 2.14
C LEU A 188 0.31 21.64 3.33
N GLU A 189 0.02 22.91 3.08
CA GLU A 189 -0.09 23.95 4.11
C GLU A 189 -1.49 24.00 4.75
N ASN A 190 -2.51 23.44 4.10
CA ASN A 190 -3.88 23.50 4.59
C ASN A 190 -4.05 22.68 5.89
N GLN A 191 -4.06 23.39 7.01
CA GLN A 191 -4.10 22.79 8.34
C GLN A 191 -5.40 22.09 8.67
N LEU A 192 -6.47 22.41 7.95
CA LEU A 192 -7.75 21.78 8.13
C LEU A 192 -7.66 20.28 7.78
N TYR A 193 -6.91 19.94 6.72
CA TYR A 193 -6.60 18.56 6.35
C TYR A 193 -5.67 17.87 7.36
N LEU A 194 -4.64 18.58 7.83
CA LEU A 194 -3.68 18.03 8.80
C LEU A 194 -4.32 17.70 10.16
N THR A 195 -5.42 18.37 10.50
CA THR A 195 -6.19 18.15 11.74
C THR A 195 -7.28 17.09 11.62
N LEU A 196 -7.45 16.45 10.44
CA LEU A 196 -8.43 15.38 10.27
C LEU A 196 -8.08 14.15 11.12
N PRO A 197 -9.09 13.45 11.68
CA PRO A 197 -8.89 12.22 12.42
C PRO A 197 -8.38 11.11 11.49
N ILE A 198 -7.52 10.24 11.99
CA ILE A 198 -7.02 9.08 11.23
C ILE A 198 -7.86 7.88 11.65
N PRO A 199 -8.66 7.29 10.73
CA PRO A 199 -9.48 6.13 11.04
C PRO A 199 -8.63 4.92 11.43
N SER A 200 -9.00 4.28 12.53
CA SER A 200 -8.46 2.99 12.97
C SER A 200 -9.32 1.83 12.44
N SER A 201 -8.76 0.63 12.39
CA SER A 201 -9.50 -0.58 12.01
C SER A 201 -10.69 -0.85 12.93
N ALA A 202 -10.60 -0.49 14.21
CA ALA A 202 -11.66 -0.66 15.21
C ALA A 202 -12.90 0.21 14.92
N ASP A 203 -12.71 1.37 14.25
CA ASP A 203 -13.79 2.33 13.98
C ASP A 203 -14.82 1.78 12.97
N SER A 204 -14.44 0.74 12.23
CA SER A 204 -15.32 0.06 11.28
C SER A 204 -16.62 -0.46 11.93
N HIS A 205 -16.55 -0.90 13.19
CA HIS A 205 -17.70 -1.46 13.91
C HIS A 205 -18.67 -0.39 14.43
N LEU A 206 -18.25 0.88 14.46
CA LEU A 206 -19.04 1.98 15.01
C LEU A 206 -20.17 2.42 14.06
N PHE A 207 -20.08 2.07 12.76
CA PHE A 207 -20.96 2.57 11.72
C PHE A 207 -21.52 1.41 10.88
N LYS A 208 -22.32 0.55 11.50
CA LYS A 208 -22.92 -0.62 10.83
C LYS A 208 -23.90 -0.24 9.71
N GLU A 209 -24.55 0.91 9.84
CA GLU A 209 -25.50 1.50 8.87
C GLU A 209 -24.90 1.66 7.47
N LEU A 210 -23.58 1.85 7.37
CA LEU A 210 -22.88 1.90 6.07
C LEU A 210 -23.04 0.61 5.25
N SER A 211 -23.35 -0.51 5.90
CA SER A 211 -23.60 -1.78 5.23
C SER A 211 -24.89 -1.77 4.42
N GLU A 212 -25.82 -0.85 4.67
CA GLU A 212 -27.09 -0.80 3.95
C GLU A 212 -27.02 0.07 2.68
N GLU A 213 -25.98 0.90 2.55
CA GLU A 213 -25.80 1.76 1.38
C GLU A 213 -25.45 0.93 0.12
N GLU A 214 -26.23 1.07 -0.95
CA GLU A 214 -26.03 0.35 -2.22
C GLU A 214 -24.61 0.54 -2.79
N GLN A 215 -24.07 1.75 -2.67
CA GLN A 215 -22.73 2.08 -3.14
C GLN A 215 -21.66 1.33 -2.34
N PHE A 216 -21.84 1.21 -1.02
CA PHE A 216 -20.94 0.44 -0.17
C PHE A 216 -20.99 -1.05 -0.51
N GLN A 217 -22.18 -1.58 -0.78
CA GLN A 217 -22.35 -2.97 -1.23
C GLN A 217 -21.62 -3.27 -2.53
N LYS A 218 -21.59 -2.32 -3.48
CA LYS A 218 -20.78 -2.46 -4.70
C LYS A 218 -19.30 -2.60 -4.37
N PHE A 219 -18.73 -1.76 -3.50
CA PHE A 219 -17.34 -1.88 -3.08
C PHE A 219 -17.05 -3.21 -2.36
N VAL A 220 -17.92 -3.65 -1.46
CA VAL A 220 -17.80 -4.95 -0.77
C VAL A 220 -17.81 -6.11 -1.77
N SER A 221 -18.66 -6.05 -2.80
CA SER A 221 -18.72 -7.08 -3.85
C SER A 221 -17.41 -7.15 -4.66
N PHE A 222 -16.82 -5.99 -4.98
CA PHE A 222 -15.51 -5.91 -5.65
C PHE A 222 -14.41 -6.46 -4.75
N GLU A 223 -14.41 -6.11 -3.46
CA GLU A 223 -13.43 -6.60 -2.49
C GLU A 223 -13.46 -8.13 -2.38
N ALA A 224 -14.65 -8.70 -2.18
CA ALA A 224 -14.83 -10.15 -2.14
C ALA A 224 -14.34 -10.83 -3.43
N LYS A 225 -14.54 -10.19 -4.58
CA LYS A 225 -14.09 -10.71 -5.87
C LYS A 225 -12.56 -10.71 -5.99
N PHE A 226 -11.89 -9.62 -5.62
CA PHE A 226 -10.42 -9.53 -5.67
C PHE A 226 -9.73 -10.43 -4.63
N ILE A 227 -10.35 -10.65 -3.47
CA ILE A 227 -9.89 -11.65 -2.50
C ILE A 227 -9.93 -13.06 -3.11
N LYS A 228 -11.02 -13.41 -3.81
CA LYS A 228 -11.12 -14.70 -4.51
C LYS A 228 -10.07 -14.82 -5.62
N TYR A 229 -9.84 -13.77 -6.41
CA TYR A 229 -8.78 -13.76 -7.41
C TYR A 229 -7.40 -14.00 -6.77
N GLU A 230 -7.07 -13.28 -5.70
CA GLU A 230 -5.78 -13.44 -5.00
C GLU A 230 -5.57 -14.89 -4.54
N LEU A 231 -6.60 -15.51 -3.93
CA LEU A 231 -6.54 -16.89 -3.45
C LEU A 231 -6.28 -17.86 -4.61
N VAL A 232 -7.06 -17.77 -5.68
CA VAL A 232 -6.93 -18.68 -6.83
C VAL A 232 -5.58 -18.51 -7.53
N LEU A 233 -5.13 -17.27 -7.76
CA LEU A 233 -3.82 -17.00 -8.37
C LEU A 233 -2.67 -17.49 -7.49
N SER A 234 -2.80 -17.39 -6.16
CA SER A 234 -1.85 -17.95 -5.20
C SER A 234 -1.76 -19.48 -5.30
N ASN A 235 -2.91 -20.15 -5.41
CA ASN A 235 -2.96 -21.60 -5.56
C ASN A 235 -2.34 -22.07 -6.89
N ILE A 236 -2.68 -21.39 -8.00
CA ILE A 236 -2.07 -21.65 -9.32
C ILE A 236 -0.55 -21.48 -9.26
N SER A 237 -0.07 -20.41 -8.61
CA SER A 237 1.37 -20.17 -8.46
C SER A 237 2.07 -21.29 -7.70
N LYS A 238 1.48 -21.77 -6.60
CA LYS A 238 2.03 -22.89 -5.81
C LYS A 238 2.08 -24.17 -6.61
N LEU A 239 0.96 -24.57 -7.23
CA LEU A 239 0.88 -25.79 -8.02
C LEU A 239 1.85 -25.76 -9.20
N ASN A 240 1.93 -24.62 -9.91
CA ASN A 240 2.84 -24.50 -11.05
C ASN A 240 4.31 -24.56 -10.62
N LYS A 241 4.68 -24.00 -9.46
CA LYS A 241 6.05 -24.16 -8.92
C LYS A 241 6.41 -25.63 -8.67
N HIS A 242 5.49 -26.39 -8.07
CA HIS A 242 5.69 -27.83 -7.88
C HIS A 242 5.80 -28.57 -9.21
N LEU A 243 4.92 -28.27 -10.17
CA LEU A 243 4.98 -28.85 -11.51
C LEU A 243 6.31 -28.56 -12.20
N MET A 244 6.80 -27.32 -12.13
CA MET A 244 8.08 -26.93 -12.72
C MET A 244 9.28 -27.61 -12.04
N LYS A 245 9.20 -27.85 -10.72
CA LYS A 245 10.22 -28.63 -10.00
C LYS A 245 10.27 -30.07 -10.50
N HIS A 246 9.12 -30.74 -10.60
CA HIS A 246 9.04 -32.11 -11.12
C HIS A 246 9.45 -32.22 -12.59
N ILE A 247 9.12 -31.23 -13.42
CA ILE A 247 9.62 -31.18 -14.80
C ILE A 247 11.15 -31.06 -14.84
N GLY A 248 11.73 -30.30 -13.90
CA GLY A 248 13.18 -30.22 -13.75
C GLY A 248 13.81 -31.55 -13.34
N GLU A 249 13.23 -32.24 -12.35
CA GLU A 249 13.68 -33.57 -11.90
C GLU A 249 13.57 -34.60 -13.04
N LEU A 250 12.43 -34.66 -13.73
CA LEU A 250 12.21 -35.51 -14.91
C LEU A 250 13.21 -35.24 -16.03
N SER A 251 13.60 -33.97 -16.22
CA SER A 251 14.57 -33.57 -17.22
C SER A 251 15.97 -34.17 -16.94
N GLU A 252 16.35 -34.32 -15.67
CA GLU A 252 17.62 -34.97 -15.31
C GLU A 252 17.52 -36.49 -15.49
N GLU A 253 16.43 -37.12 -15.04
CA GLU A 253 16.22 -38.57 -15.24
C GLU A 253 16.23 -38.97 -16.73
N ILE A 254 15.59 -38.16 -17.58
CA ILE A 254 15.61 -38.35 -19.04
C ILE A 254 17.04 -38.25 -19.60
N SER A 255 17.87 -37.37 -19.04
CA SER A 255 19.28 -37.23 -19.43
C SER A 255 20.07 -38.48 -19.10
N ASP A 256 19.89 -39.03 -17.90
CA ASP A 256 20.60 -40.23 -17.44
C ASP A 256 20.20 -41.46 -18.27
N LEU A 257 18.91 -41.54 -18.65
CA LEU A 257 18.41 -42.56 -19.55
C LEU A 257 19.02 -42.43 -20.96
N GLY A 258 19.10 -41.21 -21.51
CA GLY A 258 19.74 -40.95 -22.79
C GLY A 258 21.23 -41.32 -22.82
N SER A 259 21.95 -41.03 -21.74
CA SER A 259 23.35 -41.46 -21.54
C SER A 259 23.46 -42.99 -21.50
N SER A 260 22.56 -43.66 -20.77
CA SER A 260 22.54 -45.13 -20.69
C SER A 260 22.28 -45.79 -22.05
N PHE A 261 21.37 -45.24 -22.86
CA PHE A 261 21.15 -45.71 -24.23
C PHE A 261 22.38 -45.46 -25.11
N SER A 262 23.02 -44.30 -25.00
CA SER A 262 24.24 -44.00 -25.75
C SER A 262 25.38 -44.97 -25.38
N GLN A 263 25.51 -45.35 -24.11
CA GLN A 263 26.46 -46.38 -23.68
C GLN A 263 26.11 -47.76 -24.25
N LEU A 264 24.83 -48.16 -24.21
CA LEU A 264 24.37 -49.42 -24.78
C LEU A 264 24.61 -49.49 -26.29
N SER A 265 24.44 -48.36 -26.98
CA SER A 265 24.73 -48.22 -28.42
C SER A 265 26.19 -48.55 -28.73
N LEU A 266 27.14 -48.14 -27.90
CA LEU A 266 28.57 -48.45 -28.06
C LEU A 266 28.88 -49.93 -27.83
N ILE A 267 28.08 -50.63 -27.03
CA ILE A 267 28.25 -52.07 -26.77
C ILE A 267 27.67 -52.91 -27.90
N GLN A 268 26.55 -52.47 -28.47
CA GLN A 268 25.83 -53.20 -29.53
C GLN A 268 26.15 -52.74 -30.95
N ASP A 269 26.98 -51.69 -31.12
CA ASP A 269 27.28 -51.05 -32.40
C ASP A 269 26.01 -50.68 -33.20
N SER A 270 24.97 -50.15 -32.51
CA SER A 270 23.64 -49.91 -33.08
C SER A 270 23.31 -48.43 -33.22
N THR A 271 23.28 -47.94 -34.47
CA THR A 271 22.92 -46.54 -34.79
C THR A 271 21.52 -46.15 -34.33
N TYR A 272 20.56 -47.09 -34.35
CA TYR A 272 19.21 -46.84 -33.87
C TYR A 272 19.18 -46.53 -32.36
N ILE A 273 19.96 -47.27 -31.56
CA ILE A 273 20.05 -47.06 -30.11
C ILE A 273 20.75 -45.73 -29.81
N GLU A 274 21.76 -45.35 -30.60
CA GLU A 274 22.40 -44.03 -30.51
C GLU A 274 21.38 -42.90 -30.75
N ASN A 275 20.55 -43.04 -31.79
CA ASN A 275 19.53 -42.06 -32.14
C ASN A 275 18.49 -41.90 -31.01
N ILE A 276 18.09 -42.99 -30.35
CA ILE A 276 17.25 -42.94 -29.15
C ILE A 276 17.95 -42.20 -28.00
N GLY A 277 19.24 -42.46 -27.77
CA GLY A 277 20.04 -41.72 -26.77
C GLY A 277 20.04 -40.21 -27.01
N ARG A 278 20.34 -39.79 -28.24
CA ARG A 278 20.30 -38.37 -28.66
C ARG A 278 18.90 -37.75 -28.58
N LEU A 279 17.85 -38.53 -28.85
CA LEU A 279 16.46 -38.08 -28.71
C LEU A 279 16.14 -37.71 -27.26
N PHE A 280 16.52 -38.55 -26.29
CA PHE A 280 16.32 -38.24 -24.87
C PHE A 280 17.12 -36.99 -24.43
N GLU A 281 18.34 -36.79 -24.91
CA GLU A 281 19.09 -35.55 -24.68
C GLU A 281 18.40 -34.31 -25.27
N ARG A 282 17.82 -34.43 -26.47
CA ARG A 282 17.01 -33.35 -27.07
C ARG A 282 15.76 -33.05 -26.23
N HIS A 283 15.13 -34.08 -25.66
CA HIS A 283 14.00 -33.92 -24.75
C HIS A 283 14.36 -33.17 -23.46
N LYS A 284 15.55 -33.41 -22.89
CA LYS A 284 16.07 -32.63 -21.76
C LYS A 284 16.09 -31.14 -22.09
N LEU A 285 16.64 -30.77 -23.25
CA LEU A 285 16.71 -29.37 -23.68
C LEU A 285 15.31 -28.76 -23.86
N LEU A 286 14.37 -29.51 -24.44
CA LEU A 286 12.98 -29.07 -24.61
C LEU A 286 12.27 -28.85 -23.27
N LEU A 287 12.45 -29.75 -22.29
CA LEU A 287 11.87 -29.62 -20.95
C LEU A 287 12.48 -28.43 -20.18
N SER A 288 13.81 -28.26 -20.25
CA SER A 288 14.49 -27.11 -19.65
C SER A 288 14.02 -25.77 -20.27
N ALA A 289 13.86 -25.72 -21.59
CA ALA A 289 13.33 -24.56 -22.30
C ALA A 289 11.86 -24.26 -21.90
N LEU A 290 11.02 -25.29 -21.75
CA LEU A 290 9.65 -25.14 -21.25
C LEU A 290 9.63 -24.57 -19.83
N ASN A 291 10.45 -25.13 -18.93
CA ASN A 291 10.56 -24.68 -17.54
C ASN A 291 10.97 -23.20 -17.46
N SER A 292 12.00 -22.80 -18.23
CA SER A 292 12.43 -21.41 -18.33
C SER A 292 11.32 -20.48 -18.87
N SER A 293 10.66 -20.90 -19.96
CA SER A 293 9.59 -20.12 -20.60
C SER A 293 8.39 -19.90 -19.68
N ILE A 294 8.00 -20.92 -18.90
CA ILE A 294 6.92 -20.80 -17.92
C ILE A 294 7.33 -19.90 -16.75
N ASN A 295 8.55 -20.05 -16.23
CA ASN A 295 9.02 -19.23 -15.11
C ASN A 295 9.13 -17.75 -15.49
N ILE A 296 9.63 -17.43 -16.69
CA ILE A 296 9.79 -16.03 -17.12
C ILE A 296 8.46 -15.48 -17.68
N GLY A 297 7.81 -16.22 -18.57
CA GLY A 297 6.67 -15.72 -19.35
C GLY A 297 5.31 -15.82 -18.66
N PHE A 298 5.12 -16.80 -17.77
CA PHE A 298 3.87 -17.01 -17.06
C PHE A 298 3.94 -16.61 -15.59
N MET A 299 4.94 -17.09 -14.84
CA MET A 299 4.98 -16.89 -13.39
C MET A 299 5.15 -15.42 -13.01
N ASP A 300 6.02 -14.68 -13.70
CA ASP A 300 6.22 -13.26 -13.45
C ASP A 300 4.91 -12.47 -13.63
N LYS A 301 4.18 -12.77 -14.72
CA LYS A 301 2.90 -12.11 -15.01
C LYS A 301 1.80 -12.51 -14.03
N LEU A 302 1.74 -13.79 -13.65
CA LEU A 302 0.83 -14.30 -12.63
C LEU A 302 1.04 -13.60 -11.29
N MET A 303 2.30 -13.49 -10.87
CA MET A 303 2.68 -12.81 -9.63
C MET A 303 2.35 -11.32 -9.70
N GLU A 304 2.61 -10.66 -10.83
CA GLU A 304 2.21 -9.26 -11.05
C GLU A 304 0.70 -9.08 -10.83
N LEU A 305 -0.14 -9.88 -11.49
CA LEU A 305 -1.60 -9.82 -11.37
C LEU A 305 -2.08 -10.11 -9.93
N LYS A 306 -1.44 -11.05 -9.24
CA LYS A 306 -1.71 -11.29 -7.82
C LYS A 306 -1.45 -10.03 -6.97
N HIS A 307 -0.32 -9.35 -7.14
CA HIS A 307 -0.01 -8.14 -6.36
C HIS A 307 -0.91 -6.95 -6.74
N PHE A 308 -1.43 -6.93 -7.96
CA PHE A 308 -2.45 -5.99 -8.36
C PHE A 308 -3.75 -6.20 -7.56
N SER A 309 -4.20 -7.44 -7.34
CA SER A 309 -5.36 -7.72 -6.47
C SER A 309 -5.19 -7.14 -5.06
N ILE A 310 -3.98 -7.25 -4.49
CA ILE A 310 -3.64 -6.64 -3.18
C ILE A 310 -3.70 -5.12 -3.25
N THR A 311 -3.24 -4.53 -4.36
CA THR A 311 -3.29 -3.08 -4.57
C THR A 311 -4.73 -2.58 -4.65
N CYS A 312 -5.61 -3.30 -5.35
CA CYS A 312 -7.05 -2.99 -5.40
C CYS A 312 -7.67 -3.03 -4.01
N LYS A 313 -7.34 -4.03 -3.19
CA LYS A 313 -7.77 -4.09 -1.79
C LYS A 313 -7.35 -2.85 -1.00
N GLY A 314 -6.11 -2.41 -1.18
CA GLY A 314 -5.62 -1.17 -0.54
C GLY A 314 -6.39 0.08 -0.98
N LEU A 315 -6.81 0.16 -2.24
CA LEU A 315 -7.63 1.27 -2.75
C LEU A 315 -9.05 1.26 -2.15
N MET A 316 -9.67 0.09 -2.06
CA MET A 316 -10.98 -0.08 -1.41
C MET A 316 -10.90 0.24 0.09
N GLU A 317 -9.82 -0.18 0.76
CA GLU A 317 -9.57 0.14 2.17
C GLU A 317 -9.39 1.65 2.38
N TYR A 318 -8.67 2.33 1.48
CA TYR A 318 -8.55 3.79 1.49
C TYR A 318 -9.93 4.45 1.41
N ASN A 319 -10.77 4.04 0.46
CA ASN A 319 -12.10 4.61 0.32
C ASN A 319 -12.97 4.36 1.57
N ARG A 320 -13.00 3.12 2.05
CA ARG A 320 -13.73 2.74 3.29
C ARG A 320 -13.31 3.59 4.49
N LYS A 321 -12.00 3.83 4.65
CA LYS A 321 -11.50 4.69 5.72
C LYS A 321 -11.90 6.15 5.53
N LYS A 322 -11.96 6.67 4.30
CA LYS A 322 -12.46 8.04 4.05
C LYS A 322 -13.95 8.18 4.40
N ILE A 323 -14.78 7.17 4.12
CA ILE A 323 -16.17 7.12 4.59
C ILE A 323 -16.23 7.16 6.13
N ILE A 324 -15.45 6.30 6.80
CA ILE A 324 -15.38 6.26 8.27
C ILE A 324 -14.89 7.61 8.83
N GLN A 325 -13.89 8.23 8.21
CA GLN A 325 -13.36 9.54 8.60
C GLN A 325 -14.46 10.61 8.59
N TYR A 326 -15.26 10.65 7.53
CA TYR A 326 -16.40 11.55 7.42
C TYR A 326 -17.43 11.31 8.54
N LYS A 327 -17.80 10.03 8.80
CA LYS A 327 -18.75 9.68 9.86
C LYS A 327 -18.25 10.01 11.27
N LEU A 328 -16.94 9.87 11.52
CA LEU A 328 -16.33 10.32 12.78
C LEU A 328 -16.48 11.83 12.99
N ILE A 329 -16.24 12.62 11.93
CA ILE A 329 -16.39 14.08 11.97
C ILE A 329 -17.86 14.47 12.17
N GLU A 330 -18.78 13.81 11.48
CA GLU A 330 -20.23 14.00 11.63
C GLU A 330 -20.68 13.78 13.08
N LYS A 331 -20.22 12.69 13.72
CA LYS A 331 -20.47 12.38 15.13
C LYS A 331 -19.86 13.43 16.07
N ASP A 332 -18.61 13.83 15.84
CA ASP A 332 -17.92 14.84 16.65
C ASP A 332 -18.57 16.23 16.53
N LEU A 333 -19.04 16.58 15.33
CA LEU A 333 -19.77 17.80 15.06
C LEU A 333 -21.10 17.81 15.82
N TYR A 334 -21.88 16.72 15.75
CA TYR A 334 -23.13 16.58 16.48
C TYR A 334 -22.93 16.75 18.01
N ASN A 335 -21.93 16.07 18.56
CA ASN A 335 -21.60 16.15 19.98
C ASN A 335 -21.14 17.55 20.40
N THR A 336 -20.31 18.20 19.58
CA THR A 336 -19.78 19.55 19.86
C THR A 336 -20.87 20.60 19.73
N ARG A 337 -21.73 20.52 18.71
CA ARG A 337 -22.91 21.38 18.55
C ARG A 337 -23.87 21.25 19.73
N SER A 338 -24.09 20.02 20.22
CA SER A 338 -24.91 19.77 21.41
C SER A 338 -24.29 20.33 22.70
N ARG A 339 -22.95 20.32 22.83
CA ARG A 339 -22.26 21.00 23.93
C ARG A 339 -22.35 22.52 23.81
N TYR A 340 -22.13 23.07 22.61
CA TYR A 340 -22.19 24.50 22.35
C TYR A 340 -23.54 25.09 22.73
N LYS A 341 -24.65 24.49 22.27
CA LYS A 341 -26.01 24.92 22.64
C LYS A 341 -26.25 24.94 24.16
N ARG A 342 -25.71 23.97 24.90
CA ARG A 342 -25.83 23.95 26.37
C ARG A 342 -25.06 25.09 27.02
N TYR A 343 -23.83 25.36 26.56
CA TYR A 343 -23.03 26.47 27.06
C TYR A 343 -23.58 27.84 26.69
N GLU A 344 -24.14 27.99 25.49
CA GLU A 344 -24.77 29.22 25.01
C GLU A 344 -25.97 29.59 25.88
N VAL A 345 -26.85 28.62 26.18
CA VAL A 345 -27.97 28.83 27.11
C VAL A 345 -27.48 29.25 28.50
N GLU A 346 -26.40 28.65 28.98
CA GLU A 346 -25.83 28.99 30.29
C GLU A 346 -25.19 30.38 30.31
N GLU A 347 -24.46 30.77 29.26
CA GLU A 347 -23.91 32.12 29.09
C GLU A 347 -25.02 33.18 29.06
N ILE A 348 -26.11 32.92 28.34
CA ILE A 348 -27.27 33.82 28.32
C ILE A 348 -27.89 33.96 29.72
N ARG A 349 -27.92 32.88 30.52
CA ARG A 349 -28.41 32.93 31.91
C ARG A 349 -27.49 33.75 32.80
N ILE A 350 -26.18 33.54 32.70
CA ILE A 350 -25.20 34.29 33.51
C ILE A 350 -25.24 35.77 33.15
N ARG A 351 -25.24 36.14 31.86
CA ARG A 351 -25.39 37.54 31.43
C ARG A 351 -26.65 38.20 32.01
N LYS A 352 -27.77 37.48 32.05
CA LYS A 352 -29.01 37.99 32.66
C LYS A 352 -28.89 38.17 34.18
N ILE A 353 -28.09 37.36 34.86
CA ILE A 353 -27.81 37.52 36.30
C ILE A 353 -26.90 38.74 36.49
N ASP A 354 -25.84 38.88 35.70
CA ASP A 354 -24.91 40.01 35.76
C ASP A 354 -25.65 41.33 35.51
N GLN A 355 -26.49 41.41 34.46
CA GLN A 355 -27.35 42.57 34.18
C GLN A 355 -28.28 42.91 35.35
N LYS A 356 -28.85 41.89 36.02
CA LYS A 356 -29.69 42.11 37.20
C LYS A 356 -28.89 42.59 38.40
N MET A 357 -27.68 42.08 38.59
CA MET A 357 -26.77 42.51 39.66
C MET A 357 -26.30 43.95 39.43
N GLU A 358 -25.89 44.29 38.22
CA GLU A 358 -25.52 45.66 37.82
C GLU A 358 -26.70 46.62 38.01
N ASN A 359 -27.91 46.25 37.58
CA ASN A 359 -29.11 47.06 37.81
C ASN A 359 -29.46 47.24 39.31
N VAL A 360 -29.03 46.33 40.19
CA VAL A 360 -29.19 46.45 41.65
C VAL A 360 -28.08 47.31 42.26
N LEU A 361 -26.86 47.24 41.74
CA LEU A 361 -25.70 48.05 42.15
C LEU A 361 -25.79 49.51 41.67
N HIS A 362 -26.38 49.76 40.49
CA HIS A 362 -26.53 51.09 39.87
C HIS A 362 -27.84 51.81 40.22
N LYS A 363 -28.60 51.33 41.22
CA LYS A 363 -29.77 52.04 41.77
C LYS A 363 -29.46 53.38 42.45
N GLY A 364 -28.23 53.90 42.34
CA GLY A 364 -27.78 55.18 42.87
C GLY A 364 -27.17 56.16 41.86
N ASP A 365 -27.00 55.82 40.57
CA ASP A 365 -26.46 56.78 39.60
C ASP A 365 -27.11 56.62 38.21
N GLY A 366 -27.77 57.69 37.76
CA GLY A 366 -28.63 57.73 36.59
C GLY A 366 -27.87 58.00 35.29
N GLY A 367 -27.00 57.08 34.89
CA GLY A 367 -26.31 57.12 33.59
C GLY A 367 -26.95 56.16 32.58
N ASN A 368 -27.54 56.68 31.51
CA ASN A 368 -27.93 55.90 30.33
C ASN A 368 -26.66 55.31 29.69
N HIS A 369 -26.40 54.01 29.92
CA HIS A 369 -25.49 53.25 29.08
C HIS A 369 -26.30 52.57 27.97
N GLU A 370 -26.05 52.99 26.73
CA GLU A 370 -26.51 52.29 25.55
C GLU A 370 -26.01 50.83 25.60
N ASN A 371 -26.93 49.89 25.47
CA ASN A 371 -26.62 48.48 25.34
C ASN A 371 -26.02 48.25 23.95
N ASP A 372 -24.73 48.52 23.78
CA ASP A 372 -23.99 47.97 22.65
C ASP A 372 -23.96 46.44 22.84
N GLU A 373 -24.84 45.73 22.15
CA GLU A 373 -24.66 44.30 21.91
C GLU A 373 -23.29 44.14 21.24
N ILE A 374 -22.29 43.71 22.02
CA ILE A 374 -21.02 43.25 21.49
C ILE A 374 -21.33 41.98 20.68
N VAL A 375 -21.70 42.17 19.41
CA VAL A 375 -21.79 41.10 18.43
C VAL A 375 -20.36 40.75 18.08
N ASP A 376 -19.81 39.74 18.77
CA ASP A 376 -18.50 39.18 18.40
C ASP A 376 -18.52 38.87 16.90
N PRO A 377 -17.57 39.41 16.10
CA PRO A 377 -17.55 39.17 14.67
C PRO A 377 -17.52 37.66 14.37
N PRO A 378 -18.14 37.23 13.25
CA PRO A 378 -18.09 35.82 12.85
C PRO A 378 -16.64 35.40 12.61
N ILE A 379 -16.27 34.23 13.15
CA ILE A 379 -14.91 33.69 12.98
C ILE A 379 -14.65 33.48 11.49
N THR A 380 -13.57 34.06 10.97
CA THR A 380 -13.19 33.92 9.56
C THR A 380 -12.32 32.68 9.32
N ASP A 381 -12.21 32.24 8.07
CA ASP A 381 -11.34 31.10 7.72
C ASP A 381 -9.85 31.42 7.96
N GLU A 382 -9.44 32.69 7.82
CA GLU A 382 -8.08 33.16 8.09
C GLU A 382 -7.75 33.13 9.58
N GLU A 383 -8.70 33.53 10.44
CA GLU A 383 -8.59 33.42 11.89
C GLU A 383 -8.51 31.95 12.33
N LEU A 384 -9.30 31.07 11.71
CA LEU A 384 -9.25 29.62 11.98
C LEU A 384 -7.88 29.05 11.61
N GLN A 385 -7.36 29.35 10.42
CA GLN A 385 -6.04 28.89 10.02
C GLN A 385 -4.96 29.41 10.98
N THR A 386 -4.94 30.70 11.28
CA THR A 386 -3.96 31.31 12.21
C THR A 386 -4.02 30.66 13.60
N ALA A 387 -5.23 30.38 14.10
CA ALA A 387 -5.43 29.69 15.38
C ALA A 387 -4.98 28.22 15.36
N LEU A 388 -5.06 27.54 14.22
CA LEU A 388 -4.52 26.19 14.05
C LEU A 388 -2.98 26.21 13.92
N TYR A 389 -2.40 27.24 13.29
CA TYR A 389 -0.96 27.38 13.06
C TYR A 389 -0.24 27.62 14.39
N SER A 390 -0.73 28.56 15.18
CA SER A 390 -0.22 28.85 16.53
C SER A 390 -0.31 27.65 17.47
N LYS A 391 -1.33 26.80 17.33
CA LYS A 391 -1.47 25.54 18.09
C LYS A 391 -0.52 24.43 17.61
N SER A 392 -0.12 24.45 16.33
CA SER A 392 0.77 23.46 15.72
C SER A 392 2.25 23.72 16.00
N TYR A 393 2.70 24.99 16.01
CA TYR A 393 4.12 25.34 16.19
C TYR A 393 4.64 25.06 17.62
N ASN A 394 3.75 25.03 18.61
CA ASN A 394 4.11 24.84 20.02
C ASN A 394 4.23 23.37 20.48
N LYS A 395 4.39 22.40 19.57
CA LYS A 395 4.70 21.01 19.96
C LYS A 395 5.68 20.33 18.98
N PRO A 396 6.84 19.84 19.45
CA PRO A 396 7.61 18.87 18.68
C PRO A 396 6.81 17.57 18.58
N ILE A 397 6.59 17.11 17.35
CA ILE A 397 5.86 15.89 17.02
C ILE A 397 6.81 14.70 17.25
N TYR A 398 6.81 14.15 18.47
CA TYR A 398 7.19 12.76 18.73
C TYR A 398 6.19 12.14 19.70
N GLY A 399 5.80 10.90 19.39
CA GLY A 399 4.57 10.24 19.82
C GLY A 399 4.25 10.33 21.30
N LYS A 400 3.03 10.79 21.61
CA LYS A 400 2.26 10.32 22.77
C LYS A 400 0.79 10.17 22.36
N ILE A 401 0.32 8.94 22.52
CA ILE A 401 -1.07 8.51 22.43
C ILE A 401 -1.92 9.43 23.33
N PRO A 402 -3.04 10.00 22.86
CA PRO A 402 -3.94 10.76 23.71
C PRO A 402 -4.78 9.78 24.54
N GLY A 403 -4.21 9.33 25.64
CA GLY A 403 -4.86 8.48 26.64
C GLY A 403 -4.41 8.89 28.04
N VAL A 404 -5.34 9.45 28.80
CA VAL A 404 -5.45 9.34 30.27
C VAL A 404 -4.14 9.50 31.07
N SER A 405 -3.61 10.72 31.17
CA SER A 405 -2.75 11.13 32.30
C SER A 405 -2.62 12.64 32.54
N LYS A 406 -3.35 13.49 31.81
CA LYS A 406 -3.31 14.95 31.99
C LYS A 406 -4.51 15.53 32.75
N LEU A 407 -5.07 14.79 33.70
CA LEU A 407 -6.10 15.35 34.60
C LEU A 407 -5.51 15.93 35.90
N ASN A 408 -4.29 15.57 36.31
CA ASN A 408 -3.75 16.02 37.61
C ASN A 408 -3.00 17.37 37.56
N ASN A 409 -2.51 17.82 36.41
CA ASN A 409 -1.85 19.15 36.29
C ASN A 409 -2.81 20.27 35.88
N ILE A 410 -4.07 19.93 35.64
CA ILE A 410 -5.14 20.90 35.40
C ILE A 410 -5.63 21.38 36.77
N ILE A 411 -5.89 20.49 37.73
CA ILE A 411 -6.46 20.80 39.05
C ILE A 411 -5.62 21.81 39.89
N LEU A 412 -4.29 21.83 39.77
CA LEU A 412 -3.42 22.76 40.52
C LEU A 412 -3.39 24.21 39.96
N LYS A 413 -3.97 24.48 38.78
CA LYS A 413 -4.19 25.85 38.28
C LYS A 413 -5.57 26.42 38.63
N TYR A 414 -6.47 25.64 39.24
CA TYR A 414 -7.83 26.09 39.58
C TYR A 414 -8.01 26.60 41.02
N VAL A 415 -6.95 26.54 41.83
CA VAL A 415 -6.99 27.03 43.22
C VAL A 415 -6.51 28.49 43.33
N SER A 416 -6.03 29.09 42.24
CA SER A 416 -5.57 30.48 42.20
C SER A 416 -5.76 31.07 40.80
N ASP A 417 -7.01 31.22 40.36
CA ASP A 417 -7.33 31.89 39.08
C ASP A 417 -7.66 33.37 39.36
N PRO A 418 -6.85 34.34 38.92
CA PRO A 418 -7.07 35.77 39.20
C PRO A 418 -8.29 36.36 38.48
N ASN A 419 -8.91 35.69 37.50
CA ASN A 419 -10.15 36.15 36.85
C ASN A 419 -11.02 34.99 36.28
N PRO A 420 -12.07 34.53 37.01
CA PRO A 420 -12.92 33.42 36.57
C PRO A 420 -13.72 33.71 35.28
N ASP A 421 -14.00 34.98 34.99
CA ASP A 421 -14.79 35.38 33.83
C ASP A 421 -13.99 35.30 32.53
N GLU A 422 -12.71 35.64 32.56
CA GLU A 422 -11.82 35.54 31.40
C GLU A 422 -11.59 34.06 31.00
N THR A 423 -11.41 33.18 31.99
CA THR A 423 -11.30 31.74 31.79
C THR A 423 -12.58 31.16 31.17
N ARG A 424 -13.76 31.62 31.58
CA ARG A 424 -15.06 31.22 31.04
C ARG A 424 -15.23 31.66 29.58
N ARG A 425 -14.97 32.94 29.28
CA ARG A 425 -14.99 33.50 27.91
C ARG A 425 -14.03 32.76 26.99
N THR A 426 -12.82 32.47 27.46
CA THR A 426 -11.81 31.70 26.70
C THR A 426 -12.26 30.27 26.42
N LYS A 427 -12.93 29.60 27.36
CA LYS A 427 -13.51 28.25 27.14
C LYS A 427 -14.61 28.29 26.09
N PHE A 428 -15.52 29.27 26.17
CA PHE A 428 -16.61 29.43 25.19
C PHE A 428 -16.06 29.74 23.79
N TYR A 429 -15.10 30.65 23.69
CA TYR A 429 -14.42 30.96 22.43
C TYR A 429 -13.72 29.74 21.82
N ASN A 430 -12.99 28.96 22.62
CA ASN A 430 -12.37 27.71 22.13
C ASN A 430 -13.40 26.68 21.66
N LEU A 431 -14.57 26.62 22.30
CA LEU A 431 -15.67 25.74 21.88
C LEU A 431 -16.31 26.23 20.57
N LYS A 432 -16.53 27.54 20.41
CA LYS A 432 -16.98 28.20 19.18
C LYS A 432 -16.01 27.93 18.02
N LEU A 433 -14.71 28.13 18.26
CA LEU A 433 -13.63 27.84 17.30
C LEU A 433 -13.58 26.36 16.91
N ARG A 434 -13.75 25.44 17.88
CA ARG A 434 -13.78 23.99 17.59
C ARG A 434 -15.03 23.60 16.79
N LEU A 435 -16.18 24.22 17.08
CA LEU A 435 -17.40 24.02 16.31
C LEU A 435 -17.20 24.46 14.86
N PHE A 436 -16.70 25.67 14.65
CA PHE A 436 -16.40 26.21 13.32
C PHE A 436 -15.39 25.34 12.56
N GLN A 437 -14.33 24.87 13.23
CA GLN A 437 -13.37 23.92 12.66
C GLN A 437 -14.07 22.64 12.18
N LEU A 438 -14.93 22.03 13.00
CA LEU A 438 -15.63 20.79 12.67
C LEU A 438 -16.63 20.99 11.53
N GLU A 439 -17.30 22.13 11.46
CA GLU A 439 -18.21 22.47 10.36
C GLU A 439 -17.44 22.60 9.04
N ARG A 440 -16.29 23.27 9.04
CA ARG A 440 -15.40 23.33 7.86
C ARG A 440 -14.84 21.96 7.47
N GLN A 441 -14.40 21.16 8.44
CA GLN A 441 -13.94 19.77 8.19
C GLN A 441 -15.05 18.92 7.58
N TYR A 442 -16.29 19.04 8.08
CA TYR A 442 -17.45 18.32 7.54
C TYR A 442 -17.72 18.70 6.08
N GLN A 443 -17.75 20.01 5.76
CA GLN A 443 -17.97 20.49 4.40
C GLN A 443 -16.93 19.95 3.42
N ILE A 444 -15.63 20.07 3.75
CA ILE A 444 -14.55 19.60 2.89
C ILE A 444 -14.61 18.08 2.72
N THR A 445 -14.78 17.33 3.81
CA THR A 445 -14.80 15.87 3.73
C THR A 445 -16.02 15.34 3.00
N GLN A 446 -17.16 16.04 3.05
CA GLN A 446 -18.34 15.70 2.27
C GLN A 446 -18.11 15.86 0.76
N GLN A 447 -17.52 16.99 0.34
CA GLN A 447 -17.17 17.24 -1.07
C GLN A 447 -16.13 16.23 -1.57
N ASP A 448 -15.06 16.03 -0.79
CA ASP A 448 -14.01 15.07 -1.08
C ASP A 448 -14.55 13.65 -1.21
N LEU A 449 -15.49 13.26 -0.36
CA LEU A 449 -16.04 11.91 -0.37
C LEU A 449 -16.81 11.61 -1.67
N GLY A 450 -17.59 12.56 -2.17
CA GLY A 450 -18.27 12.43 -3.47
C GLY A 450 -17.29 12.23 -4.63
N LEU A 451 -16.20 13.00 -4.64
CA LEU A 451 -15.14 12.88 -5.64
C LEU A 451 -14.38 11.56 -5.53
N ILE A 452 -13.99 11.14 -4.32
CA ILE A 452 -13.29 9.87 -4.09
C ILE A 452 -14.16 8.70 -4.52
N ASN A 453 -15.42 8.68 -4.09
CA ASN A 453 -16.33 7.57 -4.38
C ASN A 453 -16.53 7.37 -5.88
N SER A 454 -16.78 8.46 -6.62
CA SER A 454 -16.94 8.40 -8.08
C SER A 454 -15.64 8.01 -8.78
N ALA A 455 -14.51 8.61 -8.42
CA ALA A 455 -13.20 8.32 -9.01
C ALA A 455 -12.75 6.88 -8.76
N VAL A 456 -12.89 6.38 -7.53
CA VAL A 456 -12.49 5.01 -7.15
C VAL A 456 -13.40 3.98 -7.82
N MET A 457 -14.72 4.21 -7.89
CA MET A 457 -15.61 3.30 -8.62
C MET A 457 -15.23 3.19 -10.10
N SER A 458 -15.04 4.33 -10.77
CA SER A 458 -14.64 4.37 -12.18
C SER A 458 -13.31 3.64 -12.41
N GLU A 459 -12.32 3.90 -11.55
CA GLU A 459 -11.02 3.22 -11.61
C GLU A 459 -11.16 1.70 -11.42
N LEU A 460 -11.95 1.23 -10.44
CA LEU A 460 -12.16 -0.19 -10.19
C LEU A 460 -12.83 -0.91 -11.36
N GLU A 461 -13.81 -0.27 -12.02
CA GLU A 461 -14.50 -0.84 -13.17
C GLU A 461 -13.56 -0.98 -14.39
N VAL A 462 -12.85 0.10 -14.73
CA VAL A 462 -11.85 0.11 -15.81
C VAL A 462 -10.76 -0.93 -15.53
N PHE A 463 -10.24 -0.93 -14.31
CA PHE A 463 -9.20 -1.85 -13.91
C PHE A 463 -9.67 -3.31 -13.94
N HIS A 464 -10.88 -3.61 -13.49
CA HIS A 464 -11.39 -4.97 -13.50
C HIS A 464 -11.56 -5.51 -14.93
N ASN A 465 -11.98 -4.67 -15.88
CA ASN A 465 -12.02 -5.06 -17.29
C ASN A 465 -10.62 -5.36 -17.83
N TRP A 466 -9.66 -4.45 -17.59
CA TRP A 466 -8.25 -4.70 -17.92
C TRP A 466 -7.73 -5.99 -17.28
N PHE A 467 -8.04 -6.23 -16.00
CA PHE A 467 -7.59 -7.40 -15.25
C PHE A 467 -8.09 -8.71 -15.87
N LYS A 468 -9.36 -8.77 -16.30
CA LYS A 468 -9.91 -9.92 -17.01
C LYS A 468 -9.17 -10.20 -18.32
N GLU A 469 -8.89 -9.15 -19.09
CA GLU A 469 -8.15 -9.29 -20.35
C GLU A 469 -6.73 -9.81 -20.11
N GLU A 470 -6.05 -9.30 -19.09
CA GLU A 470 -4.70 -9.75 -18.75
C GLU A 470 -4.67 -11.19 -18.24
N LEU A 471 -5.68 -11.62 -17.47
CA LEU A 471 -5.86 -13.02 -17.09
C LEU A 471 -6.06 -13.91 -18.32
N ARG A 472 -6.88 -13.47 -19.28
CA ARG A 472 -7.08 -14.21 -20.54
C ARG A 472 -5.76 -14.34 -21.31
N LYS A 473 -5.00 -13.26 -21.45
CA LYS A 473 -3.68 -13.27 -22.09
C LYS A 473 -2.70 -14.19 -21.37
N LEU A 474 -2.70 -14.18 -20.03
CA LEU A 474 -1.86 -15.05 -19.21
C LEU A 474 -2.15 -16.54 -19.48
N VAL A 475 -3.43 -16.93 -19.48
CA VAL A 475 -3.83 -18.32 -19.74
C VAL A 475 -3.48 -18.74 -21.17
N LEU A 476 -3.68 -17.86 -22.15
CA LEU A 476 -3.28 -18.12 -23.54
C LEU A 476 -1.76 -18.29 -23.68
N ALA A 477 -0.96 -17.48 -22.99
CA ALA A 477 0.49 -17.62 -22.97
C ALA A 477 0.91 -18.96 -22.37
N TYR A 478 0.29 -19.37 -21.25
CA TYR A 478 0.53 -20.67 -20.63
C TYR A 478 0.24 -21.83 -21.60
N ASN A 479 -0.92 -21.80 -22.26
CA ASN A 479 -1.30 -22.80 -23.26
C ASN A 479 -0.29 -22.84 -24.41
N LYS A 480 0.16 -21.67 -24.90
CA LYS A 480 1.14 -21.57 -25.99
C LYS A 480 2.45 -22.25 -25.64
N PHE A 481 2.97 -22.08 -24.43
CA PHE A 481 4.22 -22.72 -24.00
C PHE A 481 4.12 -24.25 -24.02
N PHE A 482 3.05 -24.81 -23.48
CA PHE A 482 2.83 -26.26 -23.53
C PHE A 482 2.61 -26.76 -24.95
N LYS A 483 1.82 -26.06 -25.77
CA LYS A 483 1.59 -26.42 -27.17
C LYS A 483 2.90 -26.48 -27.94
N GLU A 484 3.75 -25.48 -27.79
CA GLU A 484 5.05 -25.44 -28.47
C GLU A 484 5.95 -26.60 -28.04
N TYR A 485 6.00 -26.91 -26.74
CA TYR A 485 6.73 -28.07 -26.23
C TYR A 485 6.20 -29.38 -26.83
N PHE A 486 4.89 -29.62 -26.80
CA PHE A 486 4.31 -30.87 -27.32
C PHE A 486 4.52 -31.04 -28.82
N MET A 487 4.44 -29.97 -29.62
CA MET A 487 4.72 -30.05 -31.05
C MET A 487 6.19 -30.42 -31.31
N LYS A 488 7.14 -29.68 -30.71
CA LYS A 488 8.58 -29.95 -30.88
C LYS A 488 8.99 -31.34 -30.39
N SER A 489 8.40 -31.78 -29.28
CA SER A 489 8.54 -33.12 -28.73
C SER A 489 8.11 -34.16 -29.76
N ARG A 490 6.87 -34.07 -30.27
CA ARG A 490 6.34 -34.98 -31.29
C ARG A 490 7.22 -35.02 -32.54
N ASP A 491 7.62 -33.86 -33.06
CA ASP A 491 8.42 -33.78 -34.27
C ASP A 491 9.79 -34.47 -34.08
N SER A 492 10.36 -34.39 -32.87
CA SER A 492 11.60 -35.10 -32.51
C SER A 492 11.42 -36.63 -32.53
N TRP A 493 10.29 -37.15 -32.04
CA TRP A 493 9.98 -38.60 -32.12
C TRP A 493 9.74 -39.08 -33.56
N ILE A 494 9.15 -38.24 -34.42
CA ILE A 494 8.92 -38.58 -35.82
C ILE A 494 10.25 -38.68 -36.55
N GLU A 495 11.14 -37.70 -36.38
CA GLU A 495 12.49 -37.69 -36.98
C GLU A 495 13.25 -39.00 -36.67
N THR A 496 13.22 -39.46 -35.41
CA THR A 496 13.93 -40.68 -34.97
C THR A 496 13.35 -41.99 -35.50
N ASN A 497 12.07 -42.03 -35.88
CA ASN A 497 11.43 -43.22 -36.46
C ASN A 497 11.61 -43.34 -37.97
N SER A 498 12.03 -42.26 -38.64
CA SER A 498 12.24 -42.21 -40.09
C SER A 498 13.67 -42.60 -40.53
N ASP A 499 14.60 -42.70 -39.57
CA ASP A 499 15.98 -43.20 -39.74
C ASP A 499 16.11 -44.62 -39.18
#